data_AF-A0A6M7Y1T9-F1
#
_entry.id   AF-A0A6M7Y1T9-F1
#
_cell.length_a   1.000
_cell.length_b   1.000
_cell.length_c   1.000
_cell.angle_alpha   90.00
_cell.angle_beta   90.00
_cell.angle_gamma   90.00
#
_symmetry.space_group_name_H-M   'P 1'
#
loop_
_entity.id
_entity.type
_entity.pdbx_description
1 polymer ?
#
loop_
_entity_poly.entity_id
_entity_poly.type
_entity_poly.pdbx_seq_one_letter_code
_entity_poly.pdbx_strand_id
1 'polypeptide(L)'
;MKSYGWQTDIDAEQILDSLVRLNEVRAAEERRGFIKWLRPGYQIDKIGPLAHRGDRVQAILATKVRAKKTPFPAARLDQARVVLDLMASATAPLSAEEIAVTFTSSDETIVEVRDVLQSLVRLGQAESYDNGRSFFRAA
;
A
#
# COMPACT_ATOMS: atom_id res chain seq x y z
N MET A 1 -27.37 21.08 11.49
CA MET A 1 -26.04 21.69 11.70
C MET A 1 -25.20 21.04 12.80
N LYS A 2 -25.77 20.68 13.96
CA LYS A 2 -25.01 20.11 15.10
C LYS A 2 -24.08 18.95 14.78
N SER A 3 -24.42 18.08 13.82
CA SER A 3 -23.55 16.97 13.39
C SER A 3 -22.34 17.36 12.53
N TYR A 4 -22.22 18.62 12.09
CA TYR A 4 -20.99 19.20 11.53
C TYR A 4 -20.23 20.06 12.55
N GLY A 5 -20.79 20.30 13.75
CA GLY A 5 -20.26 21.27 14.71
C GLY A 5 -20.43 22.74 14.28
N TRP A 6 -21.17 23.01 13.21
CA TRP A 6 -21.44 24.36 12.73
C TRP A 6 -22.56 25.04 13.52
N GLN A 7 -22.48 26.36 13.64
CA GLN A 7 -23.53 27.18 14.26
C GLN A 7 -24.87 26.98 13.54
N THR A 8 -25.97 27.15 14.27
CA THR A 8 -27.33 26.89 13.77
C THR A 8 -27.91 28.01 12.91
N ASP A 9 -27.28 29.19 12.88
CA ASP A 9 -27.78 30.40 12.21
C ASP A 9 -27.09 30.70 10.87
N ILE A 10 -26.64 29.65 10.17
CA ILE A 10 -25.87 29.75 8.92
C ILE A 10 -26.80 29.60 7.72
N ASP A 11 -26.65 30.45 6.71
CA ASP A 11 -27.45 30.39 5.48
C ASP A 11 -27.08 29.20 4.59
N ALA A 12 -27.99 28.77 3.70
CA ALA A 12 -27.81 27.63 2.80
C ALA A 12 -26.58 27.76 1.90
N GLU A 13 -26.28 28.96 1.39
CA GLU A 13 -25.07 29.22 0.59
C GLU A 13 -23.79 29.04 1.42
N GLN A 14 -23.80 29.50 2.67
CA GLN A 14 -22.65 29.37 3.58
C GLN A 14 -22.43 27.91 4.02
N ILE A 15 -23.51 27.12 4.15
CA ILE A 15 -23.42 25.67 4.34
C ILE A 15 -22.74 25.02 3.13
N LEU A 16 -23.13 25.40 1.92
CA LEU A 16 -22.57 24.85 0.70
C LEU A 16 -21.06 25.16 0.58
N ASP A 17 -20.66 26.41 0.80
CA ASP A 17 -19.24 26.81 0.80
C ASP A 17 -18.43 26.03 1.85
N SER A 18 -18.98 25.89 3.06
CA SER A 18 -18.33 25.14 4.14
C SER A 18 -18.20 23.65 3.80
N LEU A 19 -19.16 23.07 3.07
CA LEU A 19 -19.09 21.68 2.62
C LEU A 19 -18.07 21.49 1.51
N VAL A 20 -18.00 22.41 0.56
CA VAL A 20 -17.00 22.37 -0.52
C VAL A 20 -15.60 22.46 0.09
N ARG A 21 -15.35 23.40 1.00
CA ARG A 21 -14.07 23.52 1.71
C ARG A 21 -13.73 22.26 2.50
N LEU A 22 -14.70 21.68 3.21
CA LEU A 22 -14.50 20.44 3.95
C LEU A 22 -14.16 19.28 3.00
N ASN A 23 -14.82 19.21 1.84
CA ASN A 23 -14.55 18.20 0.83
C ASN A 23 -13.15 18.35 0.23
N GLU A 24 -12.69 19.57 -0.07
CA GLU A 24 -11.32 19.81 -0.57
C GLU A 24 -10.25 19.35 0.42
N VAL A 25 -10.43 19.65 1.71
CA VAL A 25 -9.55 19.17 2.78
C VAL A 25 -9.56 17.65 2.82
N ARG A 26 -10.73 17.02 2.73
CA ARG A 26 -10.87 15.56 2.73
C ARG A 26 -10.25 14.92 1.50
N ALA A 27 -10.44 15.47 0.31
CA ALA A 27 -9.82 15.00 -0.91
C ALA A 27 -8.27 15.10 -0.85
N ALA A 28 -7.72 16.09 -0.15
CA ALA A 28 -6.28 16.19 0.10
C ALA A 28 -5.80 15.13 1.10
N GLU A 29 -6.60 14.84 2.14
CA GLU A 29 -6.33 13.76 3.10
C GLU A 29 -6.44 12.37 2.45
N GLU A 30 -7.42 12.13 1.59
CA GLU A 30 -7.61 10.89 0.82
C GLU A 30 -6.45 10.65 -0.15
N ARG A 31 -5.98 11.68 -0.83
CA ARG A 31 -4.75 11.62 -1.65
C ARG A 31 -3.52 11.21 -0.84
N ARG A 32 -3.51 11.46 0.47
CA ARG A 32 -2.46 11.05 1.42
C ARG A 32 -2.77 9.71 2.10
N GLY A 33 -3.87 9.05 1.76
CA GLY A 33 -4.29 7.75 2.30
C GLY A 33 -5.14 7.83 3.58
N PHE A 34 -5.62 9.01 3.96
CA PHE A 34 -6.46 9.21 5.15
C PHE A 34 -7.93 9.45 4.74
N ILE A 35 -8.81 8.49 5.03
CA ILE A 35 -10.25 8.55 4.69
C ILE A 35 -11.06 8.88 5.95
N LYS A 36 -11.35 10.15 6.20
CA LYS A 36 -12.06 10.56 7.43
C LYS A 36 -13.56 10.74 7.20
N TRP A 37 -14.37 10.33 8.16
CA TRP A 37 -15.82 10.56 8.17
C TRP A 37 -16.19 12.05 8.01
N LEU A 38 -17.12 12.34 7.11
CA LEU A 38 -17.63 13.70 6.85
C LEU A 38 -18.51 14.20 8.00
N ARG A 39 -19.29 13.29 8.61
CA ARG A 39 -20.17 13.49 9.77
C ARG A 39 -20.05 12.33 10.73
N PRO A 40 -18.98 12.24 11.53
CA PRO A 40 -18.76 11.11 12.43
C PRO A 40 -20.00 10.81 13.30
N GLY A 41 -20.57 11.83 13.96
CA GLY A 41 -21.74 11.64 14.85
C GLY A 41 -23.04 11.22 14.18
N TYR A 42 -23.17 11.33 12.86
CA TYR A 42 -24.34 10.86 12.11
C TYR A 42 -24.06 9.55 11.36
N GLN A 43 -22.86 9.41 10.80
CA GLN A 43 -22.47 8.26 10.00
C GLN A 43 -22.15 7.04 10.86
N ILE A 44 -21.51 7.23 12.03
CA ILE A 44 -21.18 6.14 12.96
C ILE A 44 -22.46 5.52 13.53
N ASP A 45 -23.41 6.35 13.95
CA ASP A 45 -24.70 5.91 14.48
C ASP A 45 -25.50 5.08 13.45
N LYS A 46 -25.44 5.47 12.17
CA LYS A 46 -26.15 4.78 11.09
C LYS A 46 -25.49 3.49 10.59
N ILE A 47 -24.16 3.38 10.69
CA ILE A 47 -23.38 2.24 10.15
C ILE A 47 -23.04 1.21 11.25
N GLY A 48 -23.14 1.58 12.53
CA GLY A 48 -22.98 0.66 13.65
C GLY A 48 -21.52 0.31 13.97
N PRO A 49 -21.26 -0.79 14.71
CA PRO A 49 -19.95 -1.11 15.32
C PRO A 49 -18.77 -1.26 14.33
N LEU A 50 -19.04 -1.44 13.04
CA LEU A 50 -18.02 -1.46 11.99
C LEU A 50 -17.44 -0.07 11.67
N ALA A 51 -18.07 1.03 12.12
CA ALA A 51 -17.64 2.39 11.82
C ALA A 51 -16.27 2.75 12.42
N HIS A 52 -15.87 2.12 13.52
CA HIS A 52 -14.53 2.28 14.11
C HIS A 52 -13.40 1.62 13.32
N ARG A 53 -13.71 0.85 12.27
CA ARG A 53 -12.68 0.31 11.36
C ARG A 53 -12.20 1.29 10.30
N GLY A 54 -12.98 2.34 9.99
CA GLY A 54 -12.59 3.35 9.00
C GLY A 54 -11.25 4.02 9.34
N ASP A 55 -11.05 4.35 10.62
CA ASP A 55 -9.84 5.00 11.12
C ASP A 55 -8.66 4.01 11.29
N ARG A 56 -8.95 2.74 11.62
CA ARG A 56 -7.91 1.71 11.86
C ARG A 56 -7.27 1.15 10.58
N VAL A 57 -7.96 1.18 9.44
CA VAL A 57 -7.37 0.77 8.15
C VAL A 57 -6.30 1.78 7.67
N GLN A 58 -6.32 3.02 8.17
CA GLN A 58 -5.44 4.10 7.69
C GLN A 58 -4.01 4.06 8.24
N ALA A 59 -3.79 3.52 9.44
CA ALA A 59 -2.43 3.41 9.99
C ALA A 59 -1.57 2.37 9.26
N ILE A 60 -2.19 1.42 8.55
CA ILE A 60 -1.48 0.36 7.83
C ILE A 60 -1.12 0.80 6.40
N LEU A 61 -1.88 1.74 5.82
CA LEU A 61 -1.67 2.23 4.45
C LEU A 61 -0.86 3.52 4.38
N ALA A 62 -0.93 4.40 5.39
CA ALA A 62 -0.25 5.69 5.39
C ALA A 62 1.28 5.62 5.62
N THR A 63 1.80 4.47 6.08
CA THR A 63 3.25 4.28 6.35
C THR A 63 4.01 3.67 5.19
N LYS A 64 3.38 3.35 4.06
CA LYS A 64 4.13 3.08 2.82
C LYS A 64 4.62 4.42 2.27
N VAL A 65 5.67 4.96 2.89
CA VAL A 65 6.58 5.90 2.25
C VAL A 65 6.86 5.31 0.88
N ARG A 66 6.37 5.98 -0.16
CA ARG A 66 6.58 5.56 -1.55
C ARG A 66 8.05 5.77 -1.84
N ALA A 67 8.88 4.81 -1.43
CA ALA A 67 10.28 4.77 -1.78
C ALA A 67 10.36 4.94 -3.29
N LYS A 68 11.26 5.80 -3.75
CA LYS A 68 11.51 5.98 -5.19
C LYS A 68 11.83 4.59 -5.74
N LYS A 69 10.89 4.04 -6.53
CA LYS A 69 11.07 2.73 -7.14
C LYS A 69 12.30 2.81 -8.05
N THR A 70 13.27 1.96 -7.80
CA THR A 70 14.44 1.82 -8.65
C THR A 70 14.09 1.01 -9.90
N PRO A 71 14.73 1.25 -11.05
CA PRO A 71 14.63 0.34 -12.18
C PRO A 71 15.26 -1.01 -11.80
N PHE A 72 14.75 -2.10 -12.36
CA PHE A 72 15.38 -3.40 -12.20
C PHE A 72 16.69 -3.43 -13.00
N PRO A 73 17.82 -3.89 -12.42
CA PRO A 73 19.09 -3.92 -13.13
C PRO A 73 19.03 -4.80 -14.38
N ALA A 74 19.70 -4.40 -15.47
CA ALA A 74 19.79 -5.22 -16.69
C ALA A 74 20.86 -6.34 -16.60
N ALA A 75 21.86 -6.18 -15.72
CA ALA A 75 22.94 -7.14 -15.57
C ALA A 75 22.52 -8.30 -14.66
N ARG A 76 22.64 -9.55 -15.13
CA ARG A 76 22.24 -10.78 -14.41
C ARG A 76 22.83 -10.89 -12.99
N LEU A 77 24.09 -10.48 -12.80
CA LEU A 77 24.74 -10.53 -11.49
C LEU A 77 24.10 -9.55 -10.50
N ASP A 78 23.80 -8.33 -10.97
CA ASP A 78 23.15 -7.31 -10.16
C ASP A 78 21.69 -7.66 -9.87
N GLN A 79 20.99 -8.29 -10.82
CA GLN A 79 19.65 -8.84 -10.59
C GLN A 79 19.64 -9.85 -9.44
N ALA A 80 20.55 -10.83 -9.48
CA ALA A 80 20.65 -11.85 -8.44
C ALA A 80 20.98 -11.22 -7.08
N ARG A 81 21.90 -10.25 -7.05
CA ARG A 81 22.26 -9.54 -5.81
C ARG A 81 21.07 -8.81 -5.21
N VAL A 82 20.36 -8.03 -6.01
CA VAL A 82 19.21 -7.24 -5.54
C VAL A 82 18.07 -8.16 -5.05
N VAL A 83 17.80 -9.25 -5.76
CA VAL A 83 16.79 -10.25 -5.34
C VAL A 83 17.18 -10.92 -4.02
N LEU A 84 18.46 -11.29 -3.85
CA LEU A 84 18.97 -11.87 -2.60
C LEU A 84 18.92 -10.89 -1.43
N ASP A 85 19.30 -9.63 -1.65
CA ASP A 85 19.23 -8.58 -0.62
C ASP A 85 17.78 -8.36 -0.17
N LEU A 86 16.84 -8.33 -1.11
CA LEU A 86 15.41 -8.22 -0.81
C LEU A 86 14.91 -9.42 -0.01
N MET A 87 15.23 -10.64 -0.43
CA MET A 87 14.88 -11.87 0.30
C MET A 87 15.52 -11.92 1.69
N ALA A 88 16.73 -11.38 1.87
CA ALA A 88 17.42 -11.34 3.16
C ALA A 88 16.75 -10.36 4.15
N SER A 89 16.18 -9.26 3.64
CA SER A 89 15.46 -8.28 4.45
C SER A 89 14.01 -8.68 4.75
N ALA A 90 13.48 -9.68 4.06
CA ALA A 90 12.11 -10.11 4.20
C ALA A 90 11.92 -11.10 5.36
N THR A 91 10.94 -10.82 6.20
CA THR A 91 10.54 -11.70 7.31
C THR A 91 9.58 -12.81 6.91
N ALA A 92 9.13 -12.84 5.65
CA ALA A 92 8.16 -13.79 5.11
C ALA A 92 8.55 -14.21 3.68
N PRO A 93 8.07 -15.37 3.19
CA PRO A 93 8.25 -15.78 1.81
C PRO A 93 7.74 -14.72 0.84
N LEU A 94 8.51 -14.44 -0.21
CA LEU A 94 8.21 -13.43 -1.21
C LEU A 94 7.82 -14.08 -2.55
N SER A 95 6.75 -13.58 -3.18
CA SER A 95 6.42 -13.95 -4.56
C SER A 95 7.21 -13.13 -5.58
N ALA A 96 7.32 -13.64 -6.80
CA ALA A 96 7.93 -12.89 -7.90
C ALA A 96 7.18 -11.57 -8.18
N GLU A 97 5.85 -11.54 -8.00
CA GLU A 97 5.06 -10.31 -8.18
C GLU A 97 5.34 -9.30 -7.06
N GLU A 98 5.45 -9.77 -5.81
CA GLU A 98 5.76 -8.91 -4.67
C GLU A 98 7.12 -8.23 -4.81
N ILE A 99 8.11 -8.98 -5.32
CA ILE A 99 9.44 -8.46 -5.63
C ILE A 99 9.36 -7.46 -6.77
N ALA A 100 8.68 -7.80 -7.88
CA ALA A 100 8.58 -6.94 -9.05
C ALA A 100 7.86 -5.60 -8.77
N VAL A 101 6.88 -5.58 -7.86
CA VAL A 101 6.16 -4.36 -7.46
C VAL A 101 7.08 -3.31 -6.81
N THR A 102 8.24 -3.70 -6.28
CA THR A 102 9.23 -2.77 -5.72
C THR A 102 9.94 -1.93 -6.81
N PHE A 103 9.96 -2.42 -8.06
CA PHE A 103 10.62 -1.77 -9.19
C PHE A 103 9.66 -0.95 -10.06
N THR A 104 10.22 -0.09 -10.91
CA THR A 104 9.46 0.84 -11.77
C THR A 104 8.62 0.15 -12.84
N SER A 105 9.10 -0.95 -13.43
CA SER A 105 8.43 -1.69 -14.52
C SER A 105 8.02 -3.10 -14.07
N SER A 106 6.96 -3.21 -13.27
CA SER A 106 6.59 -4.47 -12.61
C SER A 106 6.35 -5.62 -13.59
N ASP A 107 5.64 -5.40 -14.69
CA ASP A 107 5.13 -6.49 -15.52
C ASP A 107 6.23 -7.24 -16.30
N GLU A 108 7.21 -6.51 -16.84
CA GLU A 108 8.40 -7.10 -17.49
C GLU A 108 9.34 -7.72 -16.46
N THR A 109 9.50 -7.05 -15.32
CA THR A 109 10.37 -7.48 -14.23
C THR A 109 9.91 -8.80 -13.62
N ILE A 110 8.60 -9.12 -13.61
CA ILE A 110 8.09 -10.40 -13.08
C ILE A 110 8.76 -11.59 -13.78
N VAL A 111 8.89 -11.55 -15.11
CA VAL A 111 9.46 -12.66 -15.88
C VAL A 111 10.94 -12.82 -15.55
N GLU A 112 11.69 -11.71 -15.51
CA GLU A 112 13.12 -11.74 -15.21
C GLU A 112 13.39 -12.17 -13.76
N VAL A 113 12.63 -11.64 -12.80
CA VAL A 113 12.71 -12.03 -11.39
C VAL A 113 12.40 -13.50 -11.20
N ARG A 114 11.38 -14.02 -11.89
CA ARG A 114 11.04 -15.45 -11.83
C ARG A 114 12.19 -16.33 -12.35
N ASP A 115 12.81 -15.95 -13.45
CA ASP A 115 13.98 -16.67 -14.00
C ASP A 115 15.17 -16.64 -13.04
N VAL A 116 15.42 -15.50 -12.40
CA VAL A 116 16.47 -15.35 -11.38
C VAL A 116 16.16 -16.23 -10.16
N LEU A 117 14.94 -16.20 -9.65
CA LEU A 117 14.52 -17.02 -8.50
C LEU A 117 14.64 -18.52 -8.81
N GLN A 118 14.23 -18.97 -9.99
CA GLN A 118 14.43 -20.36 -10.42
C GLN A 118 15.91 -20.75 -10.48
N SER A 119 16.75 -19.84 -10.95
CA SER A 119 18.21 -20.05 -10.97
C SER A 119 18.79 -20.13 -9.55
N LEU A 120 18.34 -19.26 -8.64
CA LEU A 120 18.75 -19.28 -7.23
C LEU A 120 18.31 -20.55 -6.50
N VAL A 121 17.12 -21.09 -6.83
CA VAL A 121 16.68 -22.40 -6.31
C VAL A 121 17.58 -23.53 -6.77
N ARG A 122 17.96 -23.55 -8.06
CA ARG A 122 18.90 -24.57 -8.58
C ARG A 122 20.28 -24.49 -7.94
N LEU A 123 20.71 -23.28 -7.55
CA LEU A 123 21.97 -23.02 -6.86
C LEU A 123 21.88 -23.26 -5.34
N GLY A 124 20.71 -23.63 -4.81
CA GLY A 124 20.49 -23.82 -3.37
C GLY A 124 20.59 -22.53 -2.55
N GLN A 125 20.43 -21.36 -3.18
CA GLN A 125 20.44 -20.06 -2.51
C GLN A 125 19.03 -19.57 -2.14
N ALA A 126 18.01 -20.19 -2.73
CA ALA A 126 16.61 -19.94 -2.45
C ALA A 126 15.88 -21.28 -2.35
N GLU A 127 14.83 -21.31 -1.55
CA GLU A 127 13.93 -22.45 -1.43
C GLU A 127 12.49 -21.99 -1.64
N SER A 128 11.62 -22.94 -2.05
CA SER A 128 10.20 -22.70 -2.25
C SER A 128 9.40 -23.88 -1.72
N TYR A 129 8.42 -23.59 -0.85
CA TYR A 129 7.55 -24.60 -0.25
C TYR A 129 6.24 -24.81 -1.02
N ASP A 130 5.91 -23.93 -1.96
CA ASP A 130 4.62 -23.86 -2.65
C ASP A 130 4.75 -24.05 -4.17
N ASN A 131 5.75 -24.84 -4.57
CA ASN A 131 6.01 -25.20 -5.96
C ASN A 131 6.39 -23.99 -6.85
N GLY A 132 7.16 -23.05 -6.30
CA GLY A 132 7.73 -21.91 -7.03
C GLY A 132 6.84 -20.68 -7.08
N ARG A 133 5.87 -20.54 -6.16
CA ARG A 133 5.04 -19.33 -6.07
C ARG A 133 5.64 -18.31 -5.11
N SER A 134 6.22 -18.78 -4.01
CA SER A 134 6.89 -17.98 -3.00
C SER A 134 8.25 -18.58 -2.69
N PHE A 135 9.21 -17.69 -2.46
CA PHE A 135 10.61 -18.04 -2.25
C PHE A 135 11.11 -17.41 -0.95
N PHE A 136 11.99 -18.12 -0.26
CA PHE A 136 12.73 -17.61 0.90
C PHE A 136 14.19 -17.98 0.75
N ARG A 137 15.06 -17.23 1.44
CA ARG A 137 16.50 -17.43 1.34
C ARG A 137 16.88 -18.74 2.04
N ALA A 138 17.63 -19.59 1.35
CA ALA A 138 18.22 -20.77 1.95
C ALA A 138 19.31 -20.35 2.95
N ALA A 139 19.33 -20.98 4.13
CA ALA A 139 20.26 -20.66 5.23
C ALA A 139 21.68 -21.16 4.95
#